data_AF-A0A353IP82-F1
#
_entry.id   AF-A0A353IP82-F1
#
_cell.length_a   1.000
_cell.length_b   1.000
_cell.length_c   1.000
_cell.angle_alpha   90.00
_cell.angle_beta   90.00
_cell.angle_gamma   90.00
#
_symmetry.space_group_name_H-M   'P 1'
#
loop_
_entity.id
_entity.type
_entity.pdbx_description
1 polymer ?
#
loop_
_entity_poly.entity_id
_entity_poly.type
_entity_poly.pdbx_seq_one_letter_code
_entity_poly.pdbx_strand_id
1 'polypeptide(L)'
;QYFDCCVDIDKAARNTIDNATETARWVALNGYGSVIVVTSNYHMPRALAELERAMPGVNLVPYPVVDNNVEVARWWEFPGTTKLLLSEYLKYLPALGRLWATNFVRIALPGTSVPPEDEPEP
;
A
#
# COMPACT_ATOMS: atom_id res chain seq x y z
N GLN A 1 -11.52 -26.42 -7.72
CA GLN A 1 -10.61 -25.85 -6.70
C GLN A 1 -9.82 -24.76 -7.40
N TYR A 2 -9.88 -23.50 -6.95
CA TYR A 2 -9.28 -22.36 -7.68
C TYR A 2 -7.79 -22.17 -7.39
N PHE A 3 -7.26 -22.78 -6.31
CA PHE A 3 -5.85 -22.71 -5.93
C PHE A 3 -5.36 -24.07 -5.44
N ASP A 4 -4.20 -24.49 -5.95
CA ASP A 4 -3.55 -25.73 -5.54
C ASP A 4 -2.82 -25.57 -4.19
N CYS A 5 -2.41 -24.35 -3.82
CA CYS A 5 -1.92 -24.00 -2.49
C CYS A 5 -1.80 -22.47 -2.29
N CYS A 6 -1.35 -22.13 -1.08
CA CYS A 6 -0.52 -20.96 -0.77
C CYS A 6 -1.21 -19.59 -0.91
N VAL A 7 -2.39 -19.46 -0.31
CA VAL A 7 -3.07 -18.18 -0.14
C VAL A 7 -3.07 -17.83 1.34
N ASP A 8 -2.31 -16.81 1.71
CA ASP A 8 -2.38 -16.18 3.03
C ASP A 8 -3.38 -15.02 2.99
N ILE A 9 -4.23 -14.94 4.01
CA ILE A 9 -5.24 -13.89 4.13
C ILE A 9 -4.97 -13.12 5.41
N ASP A 10 -4.58 -11.85 5.26
CA ASP A 10 -4.48 -10.90 6.35
C ASP A 10 -5.88 -10.60 6.91
N LYS A 11 -6.02 -10.60 8.25
CA LYS A 11 -7.32 -10.48 8.94
C LYS A 11 -7.42 -9.24 9.83
N ALA A 12 -6.31 -8.59 10.16
CA ALA A 12 -6.30 -7.49 11.12
C ALA A 12 -6.34 -6.11 10.43
N ALA A 13 -6.02 -6.04 9.13
CA ALA A 13 -5.93 -4.78 8.42
C ALA A 13 -7.29 -4.09 8.22
N ARG A 14 -7.50 -2.93 8.85
CA ARG A 14 -8.75 -2.15 8.75
C ARG A 14 -8.70 -1.05 7.70
N ASN A 15 -7.50 -0.69 7.26
CA ASN A 15 -7.26 0.40 6.32
C ASN A 15 -5.98 0.12 5.52
N THR A 16 -5.63 0.99 4.58
CA THR A 16 -4.48 0.77 3.68
C THR A 16 -3.12 0.87 4.38
N ILE A 17 -3.04 1.59 5.51
CA ILE A 17 -1.82 1.69 6.33
C ILE A 17 -1.58 0.36 7.05
N ASP A 18 -2.64 -0.20 7.66
CA ASP A 18 -2.58 -1.48 8.36
C ASP A 18 -2.26 -2.61 7.36
N ASN A 19 -2.90 -2.60 6.18
CA ASN A 19 -2.58 -3.54 5.09
C ASN A 19 -1.10 -3.49 4.73
N ALA A 20 -0.54 -2.30 4.52
CA ALA A 20 0.87 -2.17 4.18
C ALA A 20 1.80 -2.68 5.29
N THR A 21 1.40 -2.51 6.56
CA THR A 21 2.18 -2.96 7.72
C THR A 21 2.15 -4.49 7.86
N GLU A 22 0.99 -5.11 7.72
CA GLU A 22 0.84 -6.58 7.74
C GLU A 22 1.54 -7.23 6.54
N THR A 23 1.36 -6.68 5.34
CA THR A 23 2.07 -7.15 4.14
C THR A 23 3.59 -7.03 4.32
N ALA A 24 4.11 -5.94 4.89
CA ALA A 24 5.54 -5.79 5.14
C ALA A 24 6.07 -6.86 6.11
N ARG A 25 5.32 -7.20 7.17
CA ARG A 25 5.66 -8.29 8.09
C ARG A 25 5.65 -9.64 7.37
N TRP A 26 4.60 -9.94 6.59
CA TRP A 26 4.52 -11.17 5.81
C TRP A 26 5.68 -11.31 4.80
N VAL A 27 6.04 -10.21 4.12
CA VAL A 27 7.20 -10.15 3.21
C VAL A 27 8.50 -10.46 3.94
N ALA A 28 8.72 -9.85 5.11
CA ALA A 28 9.92 -10.07 5.91
C ALA A 28 10.01 -11.51 6.44
N LEU A 29 8.90 -12.05 6.96
CA LEU A 29 8.83 -13.43 7.49
C LEU A 29 9.13 -14.48 6.42
N ASN A 30 8.71 -14.23 5.17
CA ASN A 30 8.97 -15.14 4.06
C ASN A 30 10.28 -14.83 3.30
N GLY A 31 10.99 -13.76 3.66
CA GLY A 31 12.26 -13.38 3.03
C GLY A 31 12.14 -12.91 1.58
N TYR A 32 11.00 -12.32 1.17
CA TYR A 32 10.83 -11.84 -0.19
C TYR A 32 11.53 -10.49 -0.42
N GLY A 33 12.35 -10.41 -1.48
CA GLY A 33 12.97 -9.15 -1.92
C GLY A 33 12.14 -8.37 -2.95
N SER A 34 11.07 -8.98 -3.49
CA SER A 34 10.19 -8.36 -4.46
C SER A 34 8.78 -8.91 -4.36
N VAL A 35 7.79 -8.06 -4.56
CA VAL A 35 6.37 -8.44 -4.58
C VAL A 35 5.64 -7.77 -5.73
N ILE A 36 4.71 -8.51 -6.34
CA ILE A 36 3.77 -7.96 -7.32
C ILE A 36 2.58 -7.38 -6.56
N VAL A 37 2.30 -6.11 -6.78
CA VAL A 37 1.18 -5.40 -6.15
C VAL A 37 0.02 -5.38 -7.14
N VAL A 38 -1.01 -6.19 -6.88
CA VAL A 38 -2.21 -6.26 -7.71
C VAL A 38 -3.32 -5.43 -7.05
N THR A 39 -3.75 -4.35 -7.68
CA THR A 39 -4.90 -3.56 -7.22
C THR A 39 -5.47 -2.70 -8.36
N SER A 40 -6.60 -2.03 -8.12
CA SER A 40 -7.22 -1.14 -9.11
C SER A 40 -6.25 -0.03 -9.53
N ASN A 41 -6.23 0.29 -10.82
CA ASN A 41 -5.36 1.32 -11.40
C ASN A 41 -5.45 2.69 -10.68
N TYR A 42 -6.65 3.10 -10.29
CA TYR A 42 -6.89 4.37 -9.59
C TYR A 42 -6.43 4.35 -8.12
N HIS A 43 -6.27 3.18 -7.52
CA HIS A 43 -5.82 3.01 -6.13
C HIS A 43 -4.30 2.80 -6.03
N MET A 44 -3.68 2.30 -7.09
CA MET A 44 -2.26 1.94 -7.16
C MET A 44 -1.30 2.97 -6.55
N PRO A 45 -1.40 4.30 -6.84
CA PRO A 45 -0.46 5.27 -6.29
C PRO A 45 -0.45 5.30 -4.75
N ARG A 46 -1.63 5.19 -4.14
CA ARG A 46 -1.78 5.19 -2.68
C ARG A 46 -1.30 3.90 -2.05
N ALA A 47 -1.57 2.76 -2.69
CA ALA A 47 -1.08 1.47 -2.22
C ALA A 47 0.46 1.44 -2.21
N LEU A 48 1.10 1.87 -3.32
CA LEU A 48 2.56 1.91 -3.42
C LEU A 48 3.19 2.82 -2.37
N ALA A 49 2.63 4.02 -2.15
CA ALA A 49 3.17 4.95 -1.15
C ALA A 49 3.15 4.38 0.28
N GLU A 50 2.09 3.67 0.66
CA GLU A 50 2.02 3.03 1.98
C GLU A 50 2.93 1.81 2.10
N LEU A 51 3.01 0.99 1.05
CA LEU A 51 3.87 -0.18 0.99
C LEU A 51 5.35 0.22 1.04
N GLU A 52 5.76 1.22 0.26
CA GLU A 52 7.14 1.74 0.27
C GLU A 52 7.52 2.32 1.64
N ARG A 53 6.56 2.99 2.30
CA ARG A 53 6.75 3.50 3.66
C ARG A 53 7.00 2.34 4.64
N ALA A 54 6.19 1.28 4.55
CA ALA A 54 6.22 0.15 5.47
C ALA A 54 7.41 -0.80 5.26
N MET A 55 7.81 -1.04 4.01
CA MET A 55 8.91 -1.94 3.64
C MET A 55 9.90 -1.27 2.67
N PRO A 56 10.69 -0.29 3.14
CA PRO A 56 11.72 0.33 2.31
C PRO A 56 12.74 -0.71 1.85
N GLY A 57 13.06 -0.71 0.55
CA GLY A 57 14.06 -1.62 -0.03
C GLY A 57 13.51 -2.92 -0.64
N VAL A 58 12.22 -3.21 -0.45
CA VAL A 58 11.54 -4.28 -1.20
C VAL A 58 11.14 -3.75 -2.58
N ASN A 59 11.40 -4.52 -3.64
CA ASN A 59 11.01 -4.13 -5.00
C ASN A 59 9.52 -4.37 -5.24
N LEU A 60 8.74 -3.29 -5.27
CA LEU A 60 7.30 -3.30 -5.52
C LEU A 60 7.03 -3.23 -7.04
N VAL A 61 6.50 -4.31 -7.62
CA VAL A 61 6.17 -4.39 -9.04
C VAL A 61 4.67 -4.12 -9.22
N PRO A 62 4.26 -2.96 -9.76
CA PRO A 62 2.84 -2.65 -9.89
C PRO A 62 2.19 -3.47 -11.00
N TYR A 63 1.03 -4.06 -10.70
CA TYR A 63 0.17 -4.74 -11.66
C TYR A 63 -1.25 -4.16 -11.57
N PRO A 64 -1.51 -3.03 -12.26
CA PRO A 64 -2.77 -2.32 -12.15
C PRO A 64 -3.90 -3.07 -12.89
N VAL A 65 -5.02 -3.28 -12.19
CA VAL A 65 -6.24 -3.84 -12.75
C VAL A 65 -7.15 -2.69 -13.20
N VAL A 66 -7.53 -2.70 -14.48
CA VAL A 66 -8.44 -1.70 -15.05
C VAL A 66 -9.87 -2.21 -14.91
N ASP A 67 -10.73 -1.41 -14.29
CA ASP A 67 -12.17 -1.69 -14.22
C ASP A 67 -12.88 -1.06 -15.43
N ASN A 68 -13.62 -1.87 -16.19
CA ASN A 68 -14.38 -1.42 -17.36
C ASN A 68 -15.50 -0.42 -17.01
N ASN A 69 -15.89 -0.31 -15.73
CA ASN A 69 -16.88 0.65 -15.27
C ASN A 69 -16.27 2.00 -14.85
N VAL A 70 -14.94 2.14 -14.93
CA VAL A 70 -14.23 3.35 -14.50
C VAL A 70 -13.48 3.96 -15.68
N GLU A 71 -14.07 5.01 -16.26
CA GLU A 71 -13.53 5.74 -17.41
C GLU A 71 -12.44 6.73 -17.01
N VAL A 72 -11.24 6.22 -16.68
CA VAL A 72 -10.13 7.05 -16.18
C VAL A 72 -9.65 8.07 -17.22
N ALA A 73 -9.65 7.74 -18.52
CA ALA A 73 -9.14 8.62 -19.57
C ALA A 73 -9.99 9.89 -19.78
N ARG A 74 -11.29 9.81 -19.51
CA ARG A 74 -12.27 10.91 -19.66
C ARG A 74 -12.98 11.18 -18.34
N TRP A 75 -12.28 11.00 -17.22
CA TRP A 75 -12.88 10.98 -15.90
C TRP A 75 -13.78 12.20 -15.59
N TRP A 76 -13.43 13.37 -16.16
CA TRP A 76 -14.16 14.63 -16.01
C TRP A 76 -15.57 14.60 -16.60
N GLU A 77 -15.87 13.67 -17.52
CA GLU A 77 -17.18 13.53 -18.14
C GLU A 77 -18.13 12.63 -17.34
N PHE A 78 -17.58 11.83 -16.42
CA PHE A 78 -18.32 10.84 -15.66
C PHE A 78 -18.32 11.22 -14.18
N PRO A 79 -19.44 11.73 -13.63
CA PRO A 79 -19.51 12.16 -12.23
C PRO A 79 -19.12 11.08 -11.21
N GLY A 80 -19.46 9.82 -11.48
CA GLY A 80 -19.07 8.67 -10.65
C GLY A 80 -17.55 8.49 -10.60
N THR A 81 -16.89 8.45 -11.76
CA THR A 81 -15.43 8.35 -11.88
C THR A 81 -14.74 9.57 -11.30
N THR A 82 -15.24 10.77 -11.55
CA THR A 82 -14.72 12.01 -10.95
C THR A 82 -14.72 11.93 -9.43
N LYS A 83 -15.86 11.55 -8.81
CA LYS A 83 -15.97 11.43 -7.36
C LYS A 83 -15.00 10.38 -6.81
N LEU A 84 -14.87 9.24 -7.49
CA LEU A 84 -13.96 8.17 -7.12
C LEU A 84 -12.49 8.64 -7.15
N LEU A 85 -12.05 9.20 -8.27
CA LEU A 85 -10.67 9.67 -8.44
C LEU A 85 -10.35 10.81 -7.47
N LEU A 86 -11.27 11.75 -7.25
CA LEU A 86 -11.08 12.82 -6.29
C LEU A 86 -10.94 12.28 -4.86
N SER A 87 -11.78 11.31 -4.48
CA SER A 87 -11.67 10.66 -3.16
C SER A 87 -10.34 9.95 -2.98
N GLU A 88 -9.88 9.20 -3.98
CA GLU A 88 -8.59 8.52 -3.91
C GLU A 88 -7.42 9.51 -3.93
N TYR A 89 -7.51 10.59 -4.71
CA TYR A 89 -6.50 11.65 -4.70
C TYR A 89 -6.37 12.31 -3.33
N LEU A 90 -7.50 12.65 -2.69
CA LEU A 90 -7.49 13.23 -1.34
C LEU A 90 -6.93 12.27 -0.27
N LYS A 91 -7.11 10.95 -0.43
CA LYS A 91 -6.48 9.94 0.44
C LYS A 91 -5.00 9.72 0.11
N TYR A 92 -4.60 9.94 -1.13
CA TYR A 92 -3.21 9.78 -1.58
C TYR A 92 -2.30 10.86 -1.00
N LEU A 93 -2.77 12.12 -0.93
CA LEU A 93 -1.99 13.22 -0.34
C LEU A 93 -1.43 12.93 1.07
N PRO A 94 -2.23 12.51 2.06
CA PRO A 94 -1.69 12.18 3.38
C PRO A 94 -0.81 10.91 3.38
N ALA A 95 -1.03 9.96 2.46
CA ALA A 95 -0.13 8.80 2.29
C ALA A 95 1.26 9.25 1.82
N LEU A 96 1.31 10.14 0.82
CA LEU A 96 2.55 10.74 0.35
C LEU A 96 3.23 11.57 1.44
N GLY A 97 2.45 12.35 2.20
CA GLY A 97 2.95 13.10 3.36
C GLY A 97 3.59 12.20 4.42
N ARG A 98 2.98 11.06 4.74
CA ARG A 98 3.56 10.05 5.64
C ARG A 98 4.85 9.45 5.10
N LEU A 99 4.89 9.10 3.81
CA LEU A 99 6.09 8.57 3.17
C LEU A 99 7.25 9.59 3.25
N TRP A 100 6.98 10.84 2.88
CA TRP A 100 7.95 11.93 2.98
C TRP A 100 8.44 12.17 4.41
N ALA A 101 7.53 12.25 5.37
CA ALA A 101 7.90 12.41 6.77
C ALA A 101 8.77 11.24 7.26
N THR A 102 8.40 10.01 6.91
CA THR A 102 9.16 8.80 7.28
C THR A 102 10.57 8.82 6.65
N ASN A 103 10.67 9.15 5.37
CA ASN A 103 11.95 9.23 4.67
C ASN A 103 12.83 10.36 5.20
N PHE A 104 12.24 11.51 5.52
CA PHE A 104 12.95 12.62 6.16
C PHE A 104 13.52 12.22 7.52
N VAL A 105 12.72 11.57 8.38
CA VAL A 105 13.17 11.08 9.69
C VAL A 105 14.30 10.07 9.54
N ARG A 106 14.21 9.12 8.59
CA ARG A 106 15.27 8.14 8.30
C ARG A 106 16.60 8.80 7.91
N ILE A 107 16.54 9.89 7.13
CA ILE A 107 17.72 10.65 6.70
C ILE A 107 18.27 11.50 7.85
N ALA A 108 17.40 12.17 8.60
CA ALA A 108 17.78 13.12 9.65
C ALA A 108 18.26 12.45 10.94
N LEU A 109 17.75 11.25 11.25
CA LEU A 109 18.08 10.47 12.45
C LEU A 109 18.50 9.04 12.07
N PRO A 110 19.71 8.85 11.50
CA PRO A 110 20.23 7.52 11.21
C PRO A 110 20.47 6.77 12.52
N GLY A 111 19.56 5.86 12.91
CA GLY A 111 19.72 5.00 14.08
C GLY A 111 18.46 4.62 14.86
N THR A 112 17.28 5.20 14.56
CA THR A 112 16.02 4.93 15.31
C THR A 112 15.06 3.98 14.61
N SER A 113 15.51 3.17 13.64
CA SER A 113 14.68 2.11 13.04
C SER A 113 14.55 0.91 13.98
N VAL A 114 13.98 1.12 15.16
CA VAL A 114 13.41 0.06 15.98
C VAL A 114 11.94 0.00 15.56
N PRO A 115 11.47 -1.08 14.89
CA PRO A 115 10.05 -1.32 14.72
C PRO A 115 9.40 -1.30 16.11
N PRO A 116 8.12 -0.92 16.28
CA PRO A 116 7.45 -1.12 17.55
C PRO A 116 7.59 -2.60 17.88
N GLU A 117 8.34 -2.89 18.94
CA GLU A 117 8.40 -4.21 19.56
C GLU A 117 6.95 -4.54 19.90
N ASP A 118 6.47 -5.69 19.41
CA ASP A 118 5.11 -6.16 19.64
C ASP A 118 4.79 -6.00 21.14
N GLU A 119 3.93 -5.04 21.49
CA GLU A 119 3.37 -5.00 22.84
C GLU A 119 2.59 -6.30 23.00
N PRO A 120 2.95 -7.19 23.96
CA PRO A 120 2.08 -8.30 24.28
C PRO A 120 0.81 -7.72 24.90
N GLU A 121 -0.33 -7.90 24.23
CA GLU A 121 -1.63 -7.54 24.81
C GLU A 121 -1.83 -8.28 26.16
N PRO A 122 -2.38 -7.61 27.19
CA PRO A 122 -2.77 -8.25 28.44
C PRO A 122 -3.92 -9.24 28.29
#